data_AF-A0A7K2KME9-F1
#
_entry.id   AF-A0A7K2KME9-F1
#
_cell.length_a   1.000
_cell.length_b   1.000
_cell.length_c   1.000
_cell.angle_alpha   90.00
_cell.angle_beta   90.00
_cell.angle_gamma   90.00
#
_symmetry.space_group_name_H-M   'P 1'
#
loop_
_entity.id
_entity.type
_entity.pdbx_description
1 polymer ?
#
loop_
_entity_poly.entity_id
_entity_poly.type
_entity_poly.pdbx_seq_one_letter_code
_entity_poly.pdbx_strand_id
1 'polypeptide(L)'
;MTHPTPIRRERAPRPRLLDLFCCAGGAATGYRRAGFDVLGVDIAPRPNYPFTFVQADALEYLANLIATGEIERFAIVHSSRPCQDKCNLTVGTNRSRGWGSTHVDLVAPTRVLLEPSGLPYVIEQPNGRAEIRKDLTLCGEQFGLGVLRHRNFELGRWSVTRPAHVPHRGRVRGWRHGEFFDGPYVAAYGNGGGKPTIPELQTAMGITWTDVREELTEAIPPAYSHWIGTQFLTQVRSGVAA
;
A
#
# COMPACT_ATOMS: atom_id res chain seq x y z
N MET A 1 8.87 50.90 17.37
CA MET A 1 8.86 50.01 16.19
C MET A 1 9.37 48.65 16.63
N THR A 2 8.46 47.71 16.90
CA THR A 2 8.80 46.32 17.23
C THR A 2 8.99 45.55 15.93
N HIS A 3 10.23 45.26 15.57
CA HIS A 3 10.51 44.39 14.44
C HIS A 3 10.12 42.95 14.81
N PRO A 4 9.27 42.27 14.01
CA PRO A 4 8.99 40.86 14.24
C PRO A 4 10.25 40.05 13.89
N THR A 5 10.86 39.44 14.90
CA THR A 5 11.96 38.49 14.72
C THR A 5 11.42 37.30 13.92
N PRO A 6 11.92 37.01 12.70
CA PRO A 6 11.50 35.84 11.97
C PRO A 6 12.03 34.59 12.69
N ILE A 7 11.14 33.89 13.41
CA ILE A 7 11.43 32.56 13.94
C ILE A 7 11.56 31.64 12.73
N ARG A 8 12.79 31.39 12.30
CA ARG A 8 13.10 30.34 11.32
C ARG A 8 12.75 29.00 11.96
N ARG A 9 11.53 28.53 11.74
CA ARG A 9 11.17 27.14 12.04
C ARG A 9 11.98 26.27 11.09
N GLU A 10 13.16 25.83 11.53
CA GLU A 10 13.84 24.73 10.86
C GLU A 10 12.84 23.57 10.79
N ARG A 11 12.50 23.18 9.56
CA ARG A 11 11.56 22.09 9.35
C ARG A 11 12.28 20.85 9.85
N ALA A 12 11.82 20.29 10.97
CA ALA A 12 12.35 19.04 11.50
C ALA A 12 12.47 18.02 10.36
N PRO A 13 13.55 17.21 10.32
CA PRO A 13 13.75 16.24 9.26
C PRO A 13 12.55 15.31 9.19
N ARG A 14 12.20 14.90 7.97
CA ARG A 14 11.03 14.03 7.75
C ARG A 14 11.30 12.67 8.39
N PRO A 15 10.34 12.08 9.11
CA PRO A 15 10.51 10.74 9.65
C PRO A 15 10.72 9.74 8.50
N ARG A 16 11.60 8.76 8.71
CA ARG A 16 11.88 7.74 7.71
C ARG A 16 10.85 6.62 7.78
N LEU A 17 10.46 6.10 6.63
CA LEU A 17 9.60 4.94 6.49
C LEU A 17 10.28 3.87 5.64
N LEU A 18 10.24 2.63 6.13
CA LEU A 18 10.70 1.46 5.39
C LEU A 18 9.51 0.82 4.67
N ASP A 19 9.56 0.75 3.34
CA ASP A 19 8.52 0.19 2.49
C ASP A 19 8.99 -1.17 1.95
N LEU A 20 8.55 -2.25 2.60
CA LEU A 20 8.89 -3.63 2.27
C LEU A 20 7.95 -4.18 1.21
N PHE A 21 8.50 -4.92 0.24
CA PHE A 21 7.75 -5.43 -0.93
C PHE A 21 7.17 -4.27 -1.76
N CYS A 22 8.01 -3.25 -1.99
CA CYS A 22 7.58 -1.91 -2.39
C CYS A 22 6.95 -1.83 -3.80
N CYS A 23 7.18 -2.84 -4.65
CA CYS A 23 6.73 -2.87 -6.03
C CYS A 23 7.09 -1.56 -6.76
N ALA A 24 6.16 -0.99 -7.52
CA ALA A 24 6.35 0.30 -8.18
C ALA A 24 6.12 1.52 -7.27
N GLY A 25 5.93 1.35 -5.96
CA GLY A 25 5.87 2.48 -5.02
C GLY A 25 4.53 3.21 -4.94
N GLY A 26 3.40 2.51 -5.18
CA GLY A 26 2.06 3.03 -4.92
C GLY A 26 1.89 3.47 -3.45
N ALA A 27 2.17 2.55 -2.52
CA ALA A 27 2.12 2.85 -1.09
C ALA A 27 3.18 3.91 -0.69
N ALA A 28 4.43 3.74 -1.12
CA ALA A 28 5.51 4.70 -0.90
C ALA A 28 5.11 6.13 -1.24
N THR A 29 4.45 6.34 -2.38
CA THR A 29 4.07 7.66 -2.84
C THR A 29 3.07 8.33 -1.91
N GLY A 30 2.11 7.58 -1.36
CA GLY A 30 1.19 8.14 -0.37
C GLY A 30 1.90 8.53 0.91
N TYR A 31 2.81 7.71 1.42
CA TYR A 31 3.63 8.06 2.59
C TYR A 31 4.53 9.27 2.34
N ARG A 32 5.15 9.34 1.16
CA ARG A 32 5.90 10.52 0.73
C ARG A 32 5.01 11.76 0.78
N ARG A 33 3.78 11.70 0.26
CA ARG A 33 2.81 12.82 0.32
C ARG A 33 2.44 13.18 1.76
N ALA A 34 2.30 12.19 2.65
CA ALA A 34 1.93 12.40 4.05
C ALA A 34 3.01 13.14 4.87
N GLY A 35 4.29 12.98 4.52
CA GLY A 35 5.36 13.60 5.30
C GLY A 35 6.63 12.79 5.45
N PHE A 36 6.69 11.55 4.96
CA PHE A 36 7.85 10.68 5.18
C PHE A 36 8.96 10.85 4.14
N ASP A 37 10.16 10.44 4.51
CA ASP A 37 11.22 10.04 3.59
C ASP A 37 11.23 8.52 3.48
N VAL A 38 11.01 7.98 2.29
CA VAL A 38 10.71 6.56 2.09
C VAL A 38 11.90 5.83 1.48
N LEU A 39 12.21 4.66 2.04
CA LEU A 39 13.14 3.68 1.48
C LEU A 39 12.36 2.43 1.05
N GLY A 40 12.39 2.11 -0.23
CA GLY A 40 11.76 0.90 -0.78
C GLY A 40 12.71 -0.30 -0.82
N VAL A 41 12.18 -1.48 -0.52
CA VAL A 41 12.90 -2.76 -0.64
C VAL A 41 12.06 -3.76 -1.42
N ASP A 42 12.64 -4.33 -2.47
CA ASP A 42 12.02 -5.38 -3.29
C ASP A 42 13.10 -6.28 -3.88
N ILE A 43 12.80 -7.56 -4.08
CA ILE A 43 13.73 -8.52 -4.67
C ILE A 43 13.87 -8.30 -6.18
N ALA A 44 12.80 -7.85 -6.83
CA ALA A 44 12.80 -7.54 -8.24
C ALA A 44 13.41 -6.14 -8.48
N PRO A 45 14.09 -5.93 -9.62
CA PRO A 45 14.47 -4.58 -10.02
C PRO A 45 13.22 -3.73 -10.21
N ARG A 46 13.21 -2.51 -9.66
CA ARG A 46 12.09 -1.56 -9.75
C ARG A 46 12.55 -0.25 -10.41
N PRO A 47 12.75 -0.22 -11.74
CA PRO A 47 13.25 0.98 -12.43
C PRO A 47 12.30 2.17 -12.33
N ASN A 48 10.99 1.91 -12.15
CA ASN A 48 9.97 2.94 -12.01
C ASN A 48 9.72 3.34 -10.54
N TYR A 49 10.45 2.79 -9.56
CA TYR A 49 10.26 3.17 -8.16
C TYR A 49 10.75 4.62 -7.95
N PRO A 50 9.90 5.54 -7.45
CA PRO A 50 10.19 6.97 -7.50
C PRO A 50 11.06 7.50 -6.33
N PHE A 51 11.56 6.63 -5.44
CA PHE A 51 12.33 7.01 -4.25
C PHE A 51 13.62 6.17 -4.09
N THR A 52 14.32 6.35 -2.97
CA THR A 52 15.48 5.51 -2.65
C THR A 52 15.08 4.04 -2.61
N PHE A 53 15.82 3.21 -3.32
CA PHE A 53 15.51 1.81 -3.53
C PHE A 53 16.71 0.92 -3.17
N VAL A 54 16.41 -0.21 -2.54
CA VAL A 54 17.36 -1.30 -2.30
C VAL A 54 16.79 -2.56 -2.92
N GLN A 55 17.55 -3.16 -3.85
CA GLN A 55 17.19 -4.46 -4.39
C GLN A 55 17.70 -5.56 -3.44
N ALA A 56 16.80 -6.18 -2.68
CA ALA A 56 17.12 -7.24 -1.71
C ALA A 56 15.86 -8.05 -1.36
N ASP A 57 16.05 -9.23 -0.77
CA ASP A 57 14.94 -9.88 -0.07
C ASP A 57 14.49 -9.01 1.12
N ALA A 58 13.19 -8.73 1.19
CA ALA A 58 12.65 -7.78 2.15
C ALA A 58 12.71 -8.29 3.60
N LEU A 59 12.59 -9.60 3.83
CA LEU A 59 12.65 -10.18 5.17
C LEU A 59 14.09 -10.31 5.65
N GLU A 60 15.02 -10.71 4.77
CA GLU A 60 16.45 -10.74 5.08
C GLU A 60 16.97 -9.33 5.37
N TYR A 61 16.58 -8.34 4.56
CA TYR A 61 16.95 -6.95 4.77
C TYR A 61 16.39 -6.41 6.10
N LEU A 62 15.12 -6.70 6.42
CA LEU A 62 14.52 -6.33 7.70
C LEU A 62 15.25 -7.00 8.88
N ALA A 63 15.53 -8.30 8.79
CA ALA A 63 16.25 -9.04 9.83
C ALA A 63 17.65 -8.46 10.07
N ASN A 64 18.36 -8.08 9.01
CA ASN A 64 19.68 -7.45 9.13
C ASN A 64 19.58 -6.06 9.80
N LEU A 65 18.60 -5.23 9.42
CA LEU A 65 18.37 -3.93 10.08
C LEU A 65 18.07 -4.10 11.57
N ILE A 66 17.32 -5.13 11.95
CA ILE A 66 17.03 -5.44 13.36
C ILE A 66 18.31 -5.89 14.08
N ALA A 67 19.06 -6.83 13.50
CA ALA A 67 20.27 -7.38 14.11
C ALA A 67 21.37 -6.33 14.32
N THR A 68 21.45 -5.34 13.43
CA THR A 68 22.44 -4.24 13.48
C THR A 68 21.98 -3.02 14.29
N GLY A 69 20.70 -2.97 14.68
CA GLY A 69 20.10 -1.79 15.31
C GLY A 69 19.78 -0.64 14.34
N GLU A 70 20.14 -0.75 13.06
CA GLU A 70 19.81 0.28 12.05
C GLU A 70 18.30 0.46 11.84
N ILE A 71 17.48 -0.50 12.28
CA ILE A 71 16.01 -0.40 12.26
C ILE A 71 15.51 0.85 12.99
N GLU A 72 16.20 1.29 14.06
CA GLU A 72 15.80 2.44 14.89
C GLU A 72 15.79 3.77 14.15
N ARG A 73 16.43 3.85 12.97
CA ARG A 73 16.38 5.05 12.12
C ARG A 73 15.02 5.27 11.45
N PHE A 74 14.16 4.25 11.45
CA PHE A 74 12.83 4.29 10.85
C PHE A 74 11.76 4.54 11.91
N ALA A 75 10.78 5.38 11.59
CA ALA A 75 9.66 5.67 12.48
C ALA A 75 8.54 4.63 12.36
N ILE A 76 8.41 3.98 11.21
CA ILE A 76 7.35 3.02 10.90
C ILE A 76 7.76 2.16 9.70
N VAL A 77 7.25 0.93 9.66
CA VAL A 77 7.42 0.00 8.53
C VAL A 77 6.08 -0.23 7.82
N HIS A 78 6.07 -0.17 6.49
CA HIS A 78 4.97 -0.67 5.67
C HIS A 78 5.37 -1.98 4.99
N SER A 79 4.44 -2.92 4.86
CA SER A 79 4.65 -4.19 4.18
C SER A 79 3.45 -4.52 3.29
N SER A 80 3.65 -4.47 1.97
CA SER A 80 2.65 -4.81 0.94
C SER A 80 3.00 -6.12 0.24
N ARG A 81 2.97 -7.21 1.00
CA ARG A 81 3.40 -8.54 0.52
C ARG A 81 2.62 -9.04 -0.69
N PRO A 82 3.27 -9.82 -1.57
CA PRO A 82 2.61 -10.43 -2.72
C PRO A 82 1.43 -11.30 -2.28
N CYS A 83 0.27 -11.11 -2.91
CA CYS A 83 -0.99 -11.79 -2.55
C CYS A 83 -1.44 -12.87 -3.56
N GLN A 84 -0.50 -13.47 -4.30
CA GLN A 84 -0.87 -14.42 -5.36
C GLN A 84 -1.66 -15.65 -4.85
N ASP A 85 -1.55 -15.97 -3.56
CA ASP A 85 -2.16 -17.16 -2.95
C ASP A 85 -3.69 -17.04 -2.75
N LYS A 86 -4.25 -15.83 -2.60
CA LYS A 86 -5.54 -15.71 -1.89
C LYS A 86 -6.53 -14.68 -2.43
N CYS A 87 -6.24 -14.01 -3.55
CA CYS A 87 -7.22 -13.12 -4.21
C CYS A 87 -8.37 -13.94 -4.82
N ASN A 88 -9.62 -13.62 -4.45
CA ASN A 88 -10.83 -14.32 -4.94
C ASN A 88 -10.95 -14.41 -6.47
N LEU A 89 -10.22 -13.56 -7.21
CA LEU A 89 -10.16 -13.54 -8.68
C LEU A 89 -9.36 -14.71 -9.28
N THR A 90 -8.38 -15.27 -8.57
CA THR A 90 -7.48 -16.32 -9.07
C THR A 90 -7.98 -17.73 -8.78
N VAL A 91 -8.87 -17.88 -7.79
CA VAL A 91 -9.36 -19.19 -7.32
C VAL A 91 -10.29 -19.88 -8.34
N GLY A 92 -11.04 -19.10 -9.13
CA GLY A 92 -11.97 -19.66 -10.12
C GLY A 92 -11.29 -20.22 -11.38
N THR A 93 -10.20 -19.60 -11.83
CA THR A 93 -9.54 -19.89 -13.11
C THR A 93 -8.32 -20.80 -13.01
N ASN A 94 -7.61 -20.83 -11.87
CA ASN A 94 -6.44 -21.71 -11.71
C ASN A 94 -6.81 -23.12 -11.24
N ARG A 95 -7.88 -23.28 -10.44
CA ARG A 95 -8.33 -24.60 -9.97
C ARG A 95 -8.88 -25.48 -11.09
N SER A 96 -9.46 -24.89 -12.14
CA SER A 96 -9.92 -25.61 -13.33
C SER A 96 -8.79 -26.01 -14.29
N ARG A 97 -7.57 -25.48 -14.08
CA ARG A 97 -6.40 -25.71 -14.95
C ARG A 97 -5.24 -26.45 -14.27
N GLY A 98 -5.35 -26.82 -12.99
CA GLY A 98 -4.32 -27.58 -12.29
C GLY A 98 -3.03 -26.81 -11.97
N TRP A 99 -3.01 -25.49 -12.14
CA TRP A 99 -1.84 -24.63 -11.88
C TRP A 99 -1.82 -24.09 -10.45
N GLY A 100 -1.75 -25.00 -9.47
CA GLY A 100 -1.57 -24.64 -8.06
C GLY A 100 -0.11 -24.79 -7.67
N SER A 101 0.73 -23.77 -7.82
CA SER A 101 2.01 -23.77 -7.10
C SER A 101 1.75 -23.67 -5.59
N THR A 102 2.67 -24.16 -4.77
CA THR A 102 2.62 -24.04 -3.30
C THR A 102 3.06 -22.61 -2.96
N HIS A 103 2.13 -21.72 -2.64
CA HIS A 103 2.45 -20.30 -2.41
C HIS A 103 2.78 -20.06 -0.94
N VAL A 104 3.79 -19.22 -0.67
CA VAL A 104 4.29 -18.95 0.68
C VAL A 104 3.48 -17.83 1.34
N ASP A 105 2.84 -18.12 2.49
CA ASP A 105 2.21 -17.09 3.31
C ASP A 105 3.29 -16.30 4.06
N LEU A 106 3.63 -15.11 3.53
CA LEU A 106 4.63 -14.23 4.13
C LEU A 106 4.05 -13.35 5.25
N VAL A 107 2.76 -13.42 5.57
CA VAL A 107 2.14 -12.62 6.64
C VAL A 107 2.74 -12.99 7.99
N ALA A 108 2.73 -14.27 8.33
CA ALA A 108 3.25 -14.75 9.61
C ALA A 108 4.76 -14.50 9.76
N PRO A 109 5.64 -14.85 8.79
CA PRO A 109 7.07 -14.51 8.87
C PRO A 109 7.34 -13.01 9.05
N THR A 110 6.59 -12.16 8.35
CA THR A 110 6.74 -10.70 8.50
C THR A 110 6.37 -10.24 9.91
N ARG A 111 5.28 -10.78 10.46
CA ARG A 111 4.84 -10.45 11.83
C ARG A 111 5.89 -10.90 12.86
N VAL A 112 6.47 -12.08 12.68
CA VAL A 112 7.53 -12.62 13.56
C VAL A 112 8.74 -11.69 13.63
N LEU A 113 9.10 -11.00 12.53
CA LEU A 113 10.18 -10.01 12.54
C LEU A 113 9.75 -8.64 13.07
N LEU A 114 8.56 -8.16 12.70
CA LEU A 114 8.10 -6.82 13.08
C LEU A 114 7.76 -6.70 14.57
N GLU A 115 7.19 -7.73 15.19
CA GLU A 115 6.87 -7.70 16.62
C GLU A 115 8.09 -7.40 17.51
N PRO A 116 9.21 -8.15 17.43
CA PRO A 116 10.39 -7.88 18.24
C PRO A 116 11.14 -6.60 17.83
N SER A 117 10.92 -6.06 16.62
CA SER A 117 11.57 -4.82 16.18
C SER A 117 11.20 -3.59 17.03
N GLY A 118 10.07 -3.66 17.77
CA GLY A 118 9.57 -2.54 18.58
C GLY A 118 8.93 -1.40 17.79
N LEU A 119 9.09 -1.36 16.46
CA LEU A 119 8.55 -0.29 15.62
C LEU A 119 7.05 -0.46 15.33
N PRO A 120 6.30 0.66 15.26
CA PRO A 120 5.00 0.67 14.61
C PRO A 120 5.08 0.10 13.20
N TYR A 121 4.04 -0.63 12.78
CA TYR A 121 4.00 -1.19 11.45
C TYR A 121 2.61 -1.21 10.83
N VAL A 122 2.59 -1.34 9.50
CA VAL A 122 1.39 -1.53 8.67
C VAL A 122 1.62 -2.71 7.74
N ILE A 123 0.77 -3.71 7.86
CA ILE A 123 0.74 -4.86 6.97
C ILE A 123 -0.48 -4.70 6.06
N GLU A 124 -0.30 -4.75 4.75
CA GLU A 124 -1.38 -4.72 3.77
C GLU A 124 -1.63 -6.12 3.17
N GLN A 125 -2.91 -6.42 2.94
CA GLN A 125 -3.36 -7.50 2.07
C GLN A 125 -4.67 -7.12 1.35
N PRO A 126 -4.87 -7.52 0.09
CA PRO A 126 -6.19 -7.43 -0.54
C PRO A 126 -7.20 -8.36 0.11
N ASN A 127 -8.47 -8.21 -0.27
CA ASN A 127 -9.50 -9.15 0.13
C ASN A 127 -9.16 -10.57 -0.35
N GLY A 128 -9.02 -11.48 0.61
CA GLY A 128 -8.65 -12.86 0.35
C GLY A 128 -8.72 -13.71 1.60
N ARG A 129 -8.17 -14.91 1.51
CA ARG A 129 -8.03 -15.88 2.60
C ARG A 129 -6.84 -15.63 3.54
N ALA A 130 -6.06 -14.58 3.32
CA ALA A 130 -4.88 -14.31 4.14
C ALA A 130 -5.30 -14.00 5.57
N GLU A 131 -4.62 -14.61 6.55
CA GLU A 131 -4.90 -14.38 7.97
C GLU A 131 -4.26 -13.07 8.43
N ILE A 132 -4.99 -11.98 8.18
CA ILE A 132 -4.63 -10.61 8.55
C ILE A 132 -5.67 -10.04 9.51
N ARG A 133 -5.23 -9.35 10.57
CA ARG A 133 -6.14 -8.55 11.38
C ARG A 133 -6.65 -7.38 10.54
N LYS A 134 -7.95 -7.31 10.32
CA LYS A 134 -8.54 -6.24 9.50
C LYS A 134 -8.75 -5.00 10.34
N ASP A 135 -7.68 -4.40 10.87
CA ASP A 135 -7.76 -3.19 11.71
C ASP A 135 -8.30 -2.00 10.91
N LEU A 136 -8.01 -1.97 9.61
CA LEU A 136 -8.61 -1.07 8.63
C LEU A 136 -9.05 -1.83 7.39
N THR A 137 -10.12 -1.35 6.76
CA THR A 137 -10.48 -1.70 5.38
C THR A 137 -10.72 -0.41 4.62
N LEU A 138 -9.96 -0.18 3.55
CA LEU A 138 -10.06 1.02 2.72
C LEU A 138 -10.54 0.67 1.31
N CYS A 139 -11.43 1.50 0.77
CA CYS A 139 -11.98 1.41 -0.57
C CYS A 139 -11.71 2.70 -1.34
N GLY A 140 -11.62 2.60 -2.67
CA GLY A 140 -11.30 3.74 -3.53
C GLY A 140 -12.37 4.81 -3.48
N GLU A 141 -13.61 4.42 -3.19
CA GLU A 141 -14.73 5.34 -3.03
C GLU A 141 -14.52 6.35 -1.92
N GLN A 142 -13.93 5.93 -0.79
CA GLN A 142 -13.67 6.80 0.35
C GLN A 142 -12.72 7.95 0.02
N PHE A 143 -12.02 7.85 -1.11
CA PHE A 143 -11.04 8.82 -1.59
C PHE A 143 -11.40 9.40 -2.97
N GLY A 144 -12.62 9.16 -3.46
CA GLY A 144 -13.08 9.66 -4.77
C GLY A 144 -12.34 9.06 -5.97
N LEU A 145 -11.69 7.90 -5.81
CA LEU A 145 -10.90 7.27 -6.89
C LEU A 145 -11.80 6.68 -7.98
N GLY A 146 -11.24 6.55 -9.19
CA GLY A 146 -11.87 5.89 -10.33
C GLY A 146 -11.79 4.36 -10.28
N VAL A 147 -11.57 3.78 -9.11
CA VAL A 147 -11.47 2.32 -8.91
C VAL A 147 -12.22 1.89 -7.66
N LEU A 148 -12.79 0.67 -7.69
CA LEU A 148 -13.29 -0.01 -6.49
C LEU A 148 -12.27 -1.06 -6.05
N ARG A 149 -11.35 -0.66 -5.16
CA ARG A 149 -10.23 -1.50 -4.72
C ARG A 149 -10.18 -1.61 -3.20
N HIS A 150 -10.76 -2.67 -2.65
CA HIS A 150 -10.79 -2.91 -1.21
C HIS A 150 -9.48 -3.54 -0.75
N ARG A 151 -8.80 -2.90 0.21
CA ARG A 151 -7.59 -3.38 0.87
C ARG A 151 -7.76 -3.41 2.38
N ASN A 152 -7.23 -4.45 3.01
CA ASN A 152 -7.21 -4.59 4.45
C ASN A 152 -5.82 -4.26 4.98
N PHE A 153 -5.77 -3.61 6.13
CA PHE A 153 -4.53 -3.29 6.81
C PHE A 153 -4.58 -3.75 8.26
N GLU A 154 -3.51 -4.43 8.68
CA GLU A 154 -3.20 -4.75 10.06
C GLU A 154 -2.22 -3.71 10.58
N LEU A 155 -2.54 -3.16 11.76
CA LEU A 155 -1.72 -2.17 12.45
C LEU A 155 -1.09 -2.84 13.67
N GLY A 156 0.19 -2.56 13.90
CA GLY A 156 0.90 -3.08 15.05
C GLY A 156 1.52 -1.96 15.85
N ARG A 157 1.30 -1.96 17.17
CA ARG A 157 1.79 -0.95 18.12
C ARG A 157 1.20 0.46 17.92
N TRP A 158 0.11 0.55 17.18
CA TRP A 158 -0.70 1.75 17.07
C TRP A 158 -2.10 1.37 16.55
N SER A 159 -3.06 2.28 16.66
CA SER A 159 -4.43 2.04 16.19
C SER A 159 -5.06 3.33 15.72
N VAL A 160 -6.07 3.25 14.86
CA VAL A 160 -6.84 4.43 14.40
C VAL A 160 -8.32 4.10 14.35
N THR A 161 -9.15 5.14 14.45
CA THR A 161 -10.56 5.01 14.15
C THR A 161 -10.75 4.71 12.66
N ARG A 162 -11.49 3.65 12.35
CA ARG A 162 -11.78 3.27 10.97
C ARG A 162 -12.62 4.37 10.31
N PRO A 163 -12.23 4.85 9.11
CA PRO A 163 -13.09 5.76 8.37
C PRO A 163 -14.35 5.03 7.93
N ALA A 164 -15.49 5.71 8.00
CA ALA A 164 -16.76 5.16 7.52
C ALA A 164 -16.65 4.80 6.03
N HIS A 165 -17.17 3.63 5.67
CA HIS A 165 -17.32 3.28 4.26
C HIS A 165 -18.52 4.02 3.69
N VAL A 166 -18.40 4.52 2.46
CA VAL A 166 -19.45 5.25 1.76
C VAL A 166 -20.07 4.38 0.66
N PRO A 167 -21.38 4.53 0.36
CA PRO A 167 -21.99 3.81 -0.76
C PRO A 167 -21.27 4.07 -2.07
N HIS A 168 -21.07 3.04 -2.89
CA HIS A 168 -20.49 3.21 -4.22
C HIS A 168 -21.42 4.04 -5.12
N ARG A 169 -20.88 5.05 -5.79
CA ARG A 169 -21.62 5.96 -6.70
C ARG A 169 -21.97 5.37 -8.07
N GLY A 170 -21.65 4.09 -8.31
CA GLY A 170 -21.97 3.45 -9.58
C GLY A 170 -21.40 2.03 -9.72
N ARG A 171 -21.41 1.52 -10.95
CA ARG A 171 -20.84 0.22 -11.30
C ARG A 171 -19.45 0.38 -11.92
N VAL A 172 -18.67 -0.70 -11.89
CA VAL A 172 -17.41 -0.78 -12.63
C VAL A 172 -17.72 -0.96 -14.11
N ARG A 173 -17.18 -0.08 -14.95
CA ARG A 173 -17.30 -0.13 -16.40
C ARG A 173 -16.70 -1.41 -16.96
N GLY A 174 -17.39 -2.03 -17.91
CA GLY A 174 -16.91 -3.19 -18.65
C GLY A 174 -18.01 -4.20 -19.00
N TRP A 175 -17.60 -5.25 -19.71
CA TRP A 175 -18.50 -6.33 -20.13
C TRP A 175 -18.76 -7.33 -19.00
N ARG A 176 -20.02 -7.68 -18.79
CA ARG A 176 -20.44 -8.79 -17.92
C ARG A 176 -21.61 -9.53 -18.56
N HIS A 177 -21.48 -10.85 -18.69
CA HIS A 177 -22.53 -11.72 -19.22
C HIS A 177 -23.13 -11.26 -20.57
N GLY A 178 -22.29 -10.69 -21.46
CA GLY A 178 -22.70 -10.23 -22.78
C GLY A 178 -23.29 -8.82 -22.83
N GLU A 179 -23.39 -8.12 -21.71
CA GLU A 179 -23.86 -6.73 -21.62
C GLU A 179 -22.71 -5.80 -21.22
N PHE A 180 -22.62 -4.63 -21.87
CA PHE A 180 -21.66 -3.58 -21.52
C PHE A 180 -22.29 -2.64 -20.49
N PHE A 181 -21.66 -2.53 -19.33
CA PHE A 181 -22.04 -1.56 -18.32
C PHE A 181 -21.09 -0.37 -18.38
N ASP A 182 -21.65 0.83 -18.43
CA ASP A 182 -20.89 2.05 -18.18
C ASP A 182 -20.88 2.40 -16.68
N GLY A 183 -19.89 3.18 -16.25
CA GLY A 183 -19.83 3.63 -14.88
C GLY A 183 -18.52 4.34 -14.50
N PRO A 184 -18.50 4.98 -13.32
CA PRO A 184 -17.43 5.90 -12.93
C PRO A 184 -16.13 5.20 -12.51
N TYR A 185 -16.10 3.86 -12.53
CA TYR A 185 -14.92 3.09 -12.14
C TYR A 185 -14.41 2.21 -13.25
N VAL A 186 -13.09 2.01 -13.28
CA VAL A 186 -12.44 1.09 -14.19
C VAL A 186 -11.94 -0.15 -13.44
N ALA A 187 -11.93 -1.30 -14.14
CA ALA A 187 -11.41 -2.54 -13.58
C ALA A 187 -9.88 -2.59 -13.73
N ALA A 188 -9.15 -2.37 -12.64
CA ALA A 188 -7.69 -2.45 -12.60
C ALA A 188 -7.12 -3.88 -12.62
N TYR A 189 -7.87 -4.88 -13.08
CA TYR A 189 -7.47 -6.30 -13.09
C TYR A 189 -8.05 -7.05 -14.30
N GLY A 190 -7.38 -8.15 -14.70
CA GLY A 190 -7.83 -9.08 -15.74
C GLY A 190 -7.70 -8.59 -17.18
N ASN A 191 -7.85 -9.50 -18.15
CA ASN A 191 -7.53 -9.27 -19.58
C ASN A 191 -8.75 -9.29 -20.54
N GLY A 192 -9.97 -9.14 -20.03
CA GLY A 192 -11.21 -9.19 -20.84
C GLY A 192 -11.51 -7.92 -21.65
N GLY A 193 -12.66 -7.87 -22.32
CA GLY A 193 -13.11 -6.67 -23.06
C GLY A 193 -13.52 -5.51 -22.15
N GLY A 194 -13.33 -4.26 -22.62
CA GLY A 194 -13.69 -3.04 -21.88
C GLY A 194 -12.69 -2.63 -20.79
N LYS A 195 -11.44 -3.07 -20.89
CA LYS A 195 -10.39 -2.74 -19.92
C LYS A 195 -9.89 -1.32 -20.12
N PRO A 196 -9.56 -0.63 -19.01
CA PRO A 196 -8.98 0.69 -19.10
C PRO A 196 -7.62 0.66 -19.81
N THR A 197 -7.39 1.68 -20.61
CA THR A 197 -6.07 2.05 -21.12
C THR A 197 -5.12 2.36 -19.96
N ILE A 198 -3.81 2.42 -20.23
CA ILE A 198 -2.82 2.79 -19.22
C ILE A 198 -3.12 4.19 -18.64
N PRO A 199 -3.39 5.24 -19.45
CA PRO A 199 -3.76 6.56 -18.91
C PRO A 199 -4.98 6.51 -18.00
N GLU A 200 -6.02 5.76 -18.37
CA GLU A 200 -7.22 5.63 -17.52
C GLU A 200 -6.91 4.98 -16.18
N LEU A 201 -6.03 3.97 -16.14
CA LEU A 201 -5.57 3.37 -14.88
C LEU A 201 -4.75 4.35 -14.05
N GLN A 202 -3.83 5.06 -14.68
CA GLN A 202 -2.98 6.04 -14.02
C GLN A 202 -3.83 7.13 -13.36
N THR A 203 -4.81 7.68 -14.09
CA THR A 203 -5.78 8.66 -13.57
C THR A 203 -6.63 8.07 -12.45
N ALA A 204 -7.20 6.88 -12.66
CA ALA A 204 -8.12 6.28 -11.70
C ALA A 204 -7.45 5.90 -10.37
N MET A 205 -6.17 5.54 -10.40
CA MET A 205 -5.37 5.15 -9.22
C MET A 205 -4.57 6.33 -8.63
N GLY A 206 -4.32 7.39 -9.39
CA GLY A 206 -3.42 8.48 -9.02
C GLY A 206 -1.93 8.11 -9.08
N ILE A 207 -1.56 7.23 -10.03
CA ILE A 207 -0.22 6.69 -10.24
C ILE A 207 0.24 7.07 -11.65
N THR A 208 1.20 7.98 -11.78
CA THR A 208 1.58 8.56 -13.09
C THR A 208 3.03 8.30 -13.48
N TRP A 209 3.82 7.63 -12.63
CA TRP A 209 5.26 7.41 -12.82
C TRP A 209 5.61 6.04 -13.41
N THR A 210 4.62 5.21 -13.69
CA THR A 210 4.77 3.94 -14.41
C THR A 210 3.68 3.79 -15.44
N ASP A 211 4.03 3.28 -16.61
CA ASP A 211 3.14 2.89 -17.70
C ASP A 211 3.02 1.35 -17.82
N VAL A 212 3.68 0.60 -16.94
CA VAL A 212 3.63 -0.87 -16.90
C VAL A 212 2.30 -1.30 -16.29
N ARG A 213 1.49 -2.05 -17.07
CA ARG A 213 0.14 -2.45 -16.68
C ARG A 213 0.13 -3.27 -15.39
N GLU A 214 1.03 -4.23 -15.29
CA GLU A 214 1.15 -5.15 -14.16
C GLU A 214 1.42 -4.37 -12.87
N GLU A 215 2.29 -3.35 -12.93
CA GLU A 215 2.60 -2.48 -11.79
C GLU A 215 1.36 -1.70 -11.33
N LEU A 216 0.59 -1.14 -12.27
CA LEU A 216 -0.68 -0.45 -11.97
C LEU A 216 -1.75 -1.40 -11.42
N THR A 217 -1.80 -2.63 -11.95
CA THR A 217 -2.76 -3.66 -11.54
C THR A 217 -2.50 -4.18 -10.14
N GLU A 218 -1.25 -4.26 -9.69
CA GLU A 218 -0.90 -4.75 -8.35
C GLU A 218 -0.81 -3.62 -7.30
N ALA A 219 -0.58 -2.38 -7.71
CA ALA A 219 -0.35 -1.26 -6.79
C ALA A 219 -1.48 -0.99 -5.78
N ILE A 220 -1.08 -0.49 -4.62
CA ILE A 220 -1.96 0.17 -3.65
C ILE A 220 -2.12 1.64 -4.09
N PRO A 221 -3.36 2.17 -4.19
CA PRO A 221 -3.54 3.58 -4.50
C PRO A 221 -2.84 4.49 -3.47
N PRO A 222 -2.05 5.50 -3.89
CA PRO A 222 -1.34 6.39 -2.97
C PRO A 222 -2.25 7.13 -1.98
N ALA A 223 -3.54 7.30 -2.30
CA ALA A 223 -4.50 7.91 -1.39
C ALA A 223 -4.62 7.15 -0.05
N TYR A 224 -4.45 5.83 -0.06
CA TYR A 224 -4.64 4.99 1.12
C TYR A 224 -3.49 5.19 2.11
N SER A 225 -2.26 5.03 1.63
CA SER A 225 -1.06 5.24 2.46
C SER A 225 -0.84 6.71 2.81
N HIS A 226 -1.34 7.65 1.99
CA HIS A 226 -1.38 9.06 2.36
C HIS A 226 -2.24 9.29 3.60
N TRP A 227 -3.44 8.72 3.63
CA TRP A 227 -4.33 8.81 4.78
C TRP A 227 -3.72 8.09 6.01
N ILE A 228 -3.26 6.86 5.85
CA ILE A 228 -2.62 6.06 6.92
C ILE A 228 -1.43 6.83 7.52
N GLY A 229 -0.51 7.32 6.67
CA GLY A 229 0.63 8.10 7.12
C GLY A 229 0.25 9.39 7.84
N THR A 230 -0.81 10.08 7.38
CA THR A 230 -1.32 11.29 8.04
C THR A 230 -1.87 10.98 9.42
N GLN A 231 -2.62 9.88 9.59
CA GLN A 231 -3.13 9.48 10.90
C GLN A 231 -1.99 9.17 11.86
N PHE A 232 -1.00 8.40 11.42
CA PHE A 232 0.17 8.08 12.23
C PHE A 232 0.92 9.33 12.69
N LEU A 233 1.27 10.23 11.76
CA LEU A 233 1.98 11.46 12.10
C LEU A 233 1.17 12.37 13.02
N THR A 234 -0.15 12.37 12.92
CA THR A 234 -1.02 13.12 13.83
C THR A 234 -0.94 12.57 15.24
N GLN A 235 -0.96 11.24 15.41
CA GLN A 235 -0.86 10.61 16.74
C GLN A 235 0.50 10.82 17.38
N VAL A 236 1.58 10.69 16.61
CA VAL A 236 2.95 10.95 17.08
C VAL A 236 3.09 12.40 17.57
N ARG A 237 2.55 13.37 16.83
CA ARG A 237 2.57 14.79 17.23
C ARG A 237 1.76 15.08 18.49
N SER A 238 0.69 14.34 18.71
CA SER A 238 -0.15 14.46 19.90
C SER A 238 0.41 13.71 21.12
N GLY A 239 1.52 12.97 20.98
CA GLY A 239 2.10 12.16 22.06
C GLY A 239 1.29 10.91 22.41
N VAL A 240 0.44 10.44 21.49
CA VAL A 240 -0.51 9.32 21.72
C VAL A 240 0.03 7.99 21.18
N ALA A 241 1.21 7.97 20.56
CA ALA A 241 1.90 6.73 20.22
C ALA A 241 2.58 6.18 21.49
N ALA A 242 2.09 5.02 21.96
CA ALA A 242 2.58 4.30 23.14
C ALA A 242 3.25 2.98 22.72
#